data_AF-A0A9J6H375-F1
#
_entry.id   AF-A0A9J6H375-F1
#
_cell.length_a   1.000
_cell.length_b   1.000
_cell.length_c   1.000
_cell.angle_alpha   90.00
_cell.angle_beta   90.00
_cell.angle_gamma   90.00
#
_symmetry.space_group_name_H-M   'P 1'
#
loop_
_entity.id
_entity.type
_entity.pdbx_description
1 polymer ?
#
loop_
_entity_poly.entity_id
_entity_poly.type
_entity_poly.pdbx_seq_one_letter_code
_entity_poly.pdbx_strand_id
1 'polypeptide(L)'
;MKTTEKNPQIGDFGKECAGKWNTMSEEDKQPFLSAAARDRERYKREMAVYKPARDVNKPKRPGTAFMLFMADFRKEMAGKEPEGGVAALAKLGGERWRGMTEDDKRPYVERQNEEKMKYETNMEEYRRKVGTLPFCALPLLLLGASVGADWRRISGALVMRVFFFFSPAKSSPWAHF
;
A
#
# COMPACT_ATOMS: atom_id res chain seq x y z
N MET A 1 -29.52 -42.09 -14.50
CA MET A 1 -30.01 -40.94 -13.72
C MET A 1 -28.88 -39.92 -13.66
N LYS A 2 -29.08 -38.71 -14.19
CA LYS A 2 -28.05 -37.64 -14.14
C LYS A 2 -28.23 -36.92 -12.80
N THR A 3 -27.33 -37.16 -11.86
CA THR A 3 -27.29 -36.46 -10.58
C THR A 3 -27.04 -34.97 -10.84
N THR A 4 -28.04 -34.16 -10.56
CA THR A 4 -27.95 -32.70 -10.59
C THR A 4 -27.23 -32.22 -9.33
N GLU A 5 -25.90 -32.28 -9.37
CA GLU A 5 -25.03 -31.72 -8.33
C GLU A 5 -25.21 -30.19 -8.33
N LYS A 6 -25.98 -29.69 -7.37
CA LYS A 6 -26.23 -28.25 -7.22
C LYS A 6 -24.93 -27.59 -6.76
N ASN A 7 -24.42 -26.67 -7.58
CA ASN A 7 -23.24 -25.86 -7.25
C ASN A 7 -23.51 -25.09 -5.92
N PRO A 8 -22.67 -25.24 -4.88
CA PRO A 8 -22.90 -24.62 -3.59
C PRO A 8 -22.87 -23.09 -3.68
N GLN A 9 -23.67 -22.44 -2.84
CA GLN A 9 -23.66 -20.99 -2.72
C GLN A 9 -22.29 -20.55 -2.16
N ILE A 10 -21.69 -19.51 -2.76
CA ILE A 10 -20.30 -19.07 -2.44
C ILE A 10 -20.09 -18.80 -0.94
N GLY A 11 -21.11 -18.29 -0.26
CA GLY A 11 -21.07 -18.03 1.18
C GLY A 11 -21.06 -19.29 2.03
N ASP A 12 -21.77 -20.35 1.61
CA ASP A 12 -21.79 -21.63 2.32
C ASP A 12 -20.48 -22.41 2.10
N PHE A 13 -19.93 -22.37 0.89
CA PHE A 13 -18.61 -22.93 0.60
C PHE A 13 -17.50 -22.27 1.45
N GLY A 14 -17.56 -20.94 1.61
CA GLY A 14 -16.61 -20.21 2.47
C GLY A 14 -16.65 -20.67 3.93
N LYS A 15 -17.84 -20.93 4.48
CA LYS A 15 -18.01 -21.46 5.85
C LYS A 15 -17.46 -22.87 5.98
N GLU A 16 -17.71 -23.73 4.99
CA GLU A 16 -17.19 -25.10 4.96
C GLU A 16 -15.65 -25.12 4.92
N CYS A 17 -15.02 -24.28 4.09
CA CYS A 17 -13.57 -24.16 4.04
C CYS A 17 -12.98 -23.67 5.37
N ALA A 18 -13.63 -22.68 6.01
CA ALA A 18 -13.20 -22.19 7.31
C ALA A 18 -13.34 -23.27 8.41
N GLY A 19 -14.46 -24.00 8.42
CA GLY A 19 -14.69 -25.12 9.33
C GLY A 19 -13.64 -26.22 9.16
N LYS A 20 -13.36 -26.62 7.91
CA LYS A 20 -12.31 -27.60 7.61
C LYS A 20 -10.94 -27.12 8.07
N TRP A 21 -10.57 -25.87 7.78
CA TRP A 21 -9.29 -25.30 8.20
C TRP A 21 -9.13 -25.30 9.73
N ASN A 22 -10.18 -24.97 10.49
CA ASN A 22 -10.12 -24.94 11.95
C ASN A 22 -9.98 -26.33 12.58
N THR A 23 -10.55 -27.36 11.95
CA THR A 23 -10.49 -28.76 12.42
C THR A 23 -9.22 -29.50 11.94
N MET A 24 -8.49 -28.97 10.95
CA MET A 24 -7.24 -29.57 10.47
C MET A 24 -6.10 -29.44 11.49
N SER A 25 -5.26 -30.48 11.58
CA SER A 25 -4.02 -30.46 12.35
C SER A 25 -3.00 -29.50 11.73
N GLU A 26 -2.02 -29.04 12.51
CA GLU A 26 -0.95 -28.18 11.98
C GLU A 26 -0.08 -28.89 10.94
N GLU A 27 0.02 -30.22 11.03
CA GLU A 27 0.72 -31.06 10.05
C GLU A 27 0.02 -31.04 8.69
N ASP A 28 -1.31 -31.15 8.68
CA ASP A 28 -2.12 -31.07 7.46
C ASP A 28 -2.15 -29.65 6.87
N LYS A 29 -1.98 -28.63 7.71
CA LYS A 29 -1.85 -27.22 7.29
C LYS A 29 -0.46 -26.89 6.77
N GLN A 30 0.57 -27.62 7.17
CA GLN A 30 1.96 -27.36 6.84
C GLN A 30 2.25 -27.17 5.34
N PRO A 31 1.72 -27.98 4.41
CA PRO A 31 1.91 -27.73 2.98
C PRO A 31 1.31 -26.38 2.54
N PHE A 32 0.17 -25.96 3.09
CA PHE A 32 -0.46 -24.67 2.79
C PHE A 32 0.34 -23.50 3.36
N LEU A 33 0.82 -23.62 4.60
CA LEU A 33 1.66 -22.61 5.25
C LEU A 33 2.99 -22.43 4.50
N SER A 34 3.62 -23.53 4.08
CA SER A 34 4.86 -23.47 3.30
C SER A 34 4.65 -22.87 1.90
N ALA A 35 3.52 -23.17 1.24
CA ALA A 35 3.15 -22.56 -0.03
C ALA A 35 2.90 -21.04 0.14
N ALA A 36 2.16 -20.64 1.18
CA ALA A 36 1.93 -19.24 1.52
C ALA A 36 3.23 -18.49 1.83
N ALA A 37 4.17 -19.11 2.55
CA ALA A 37 5.49 -18.54 2.83
C ALA A 37 6.29 -18.31 1.54
N ARG A 38 6.31 -19.29 0.63
CA ARG A 38 6.94 -19.15 -0.69
C ARG A 38 6.30 -18.06 -1.53
N ASP A 39 4.97 -17.96 -1.52
CA ASP A 39 4.23 -16.92 -2.24
C ASP A 39 4.52 -15.52 -1.69
N ARG A 40 4.54 -15.39 -0.35
CA ARG A 40 4.93 -14.14 0.33
C ARG A 40 6.32 -13.68 -0.08
N GLU A 41 7.26 -14.61 -0.20
CA GLU A 41 8.63 -14.30 -0.63
C GLU A 41 8.71 -13.92 -2.10
N ARG A 42 7.96 -14.61 -2.99
CA ARG A 42 7.83 -14.21 -4.40
C ARG A 42 7.29 -12.79 -4.51
N TYR A 43 6.21 -12.48 -3.80
CA TYR A 43 5.59 -11.16 -3.78
C TYR A 43 6.57 -10.07 -3.30
N LYS A 44 7.33 -10.33 -2.22
CA LYS A 44 8.36 -9.39 -1.75
C LYS A 44 9.39 -9.06 -2.83
N ARG A 45 9.85 -10.06 -3.59
CA ARG A 45 10.82 -9.87 -4.67
C ARG A 45 10.21 -9.09 -5.84
N GLU A 46 9.00 -9.43 -6.25
CA GLU A 46 8.27 -8.72 -7.31
C GLU A 46 8.05 -7.25 -6.92
N MET A 47 7.64 -6.98 -5.67
CA MET A 47 7.43 -5.61 -5.18
C MET A 47 8.73 -4.83 -4.99
N ALA A 48 9.85 -5.49 -4.73
CA ALA A 48 11.15 -4.82 -4.66
C ALA A 48 11.61 -4.27 -6.03
N VAL A 49 11.21 -4.92 -7.12
CA VAL A 49 11.52 -4.49 -8.49
C VAL A 49 10.42 -3.57 -9.06
N TYR A 50 9.18 -3.71 -8.59
CA TYR A 50 8.04 -2.93 -9.06
C TYR A 50 8.22 -1.43 -8.76
N LYS A 51 8.27 -0.63 -9.83
CA LYS A 51 8.28 0.84 -9.77
C LYS A 51 6.98 1.36 -10.37
N PRO A 52 5.98 1.73 -9.55
CA PRO A 52 4.76 2.31 -10.09
C PRO A 52 5.08 3.61 -10.80
N ALA A 53 4.46 3.84 -11.96
CA ALA A 53 4.53 5.13 -12.64
C ALA A 53 4.03 6.22 -11.68
N ARG A 54 4.87 7.23 -11.44
CA ARG A 54 4.47 8.40 -10.66
C ARG A 54 3.81 9.38 -11.62
N ASP A 55 2.56 9.74 -11.33
CA ASP A 55 1.92 10.83 -12.06
C ASP A 55 2.63 12.15 -11.70
N VAL A 56 3.25 12.77 -12.70
CA VAL A 56 3.99 14.02 -12.58
C VAL A 56 3.05 15.18 -12.22
N ASN A 57 1.78 15.10 -12.63
CA ASN A 57 0.78 16.12 -12.39
C ASN A 57 0.13 15.99 -11.01
N LYS A 58 0.37 14.89 -10.28
CA LYS A 58 -0.17 14.69 -8.95
C LYS A 58 0.51 15.66 -7.96
N PRO A 59 -0.25 16.53 -7.28
CA PRO A 59 0.30 17.42 -6.27
C PRO A 59 1.11 16.63 -5.24
N LYS A 60 2.29 17.13 -4.88
CA LYS A 60 3.15 16.54 -3.85
C LYS A 60 2.59 16.86 -2.48
N ARG A 61 2.59 15.88 -1.58
CA ARG A 61 2.18 16.07 -0.19
C ARG A 61 3.06 17.12 0.51
N PRO A 62 2.47 18.00 1.33
CA PRO A 62 3.22 19.01 2.08
C PRO A 62 4.16 18.33 3.09
N GLY A 63 5.23 19.05 3.47
CA GLY A 63 6.12 18.60 4.53
C GLY A 63 5.44 18.66 5.89
N THR A 64 5.92 17.87 6.86
CA THR A 64 5.53 18.07 8.27
C THR A 64 6.22 19.31 8.84
N ALA A 65 5.74 19.87 9.96
CA ALA A 65 6.38 21.00 10.65
C ALA A 65 7.88 20.74 10.90
N PHE A 66 8.22 19.49 11.28
CA PHE A 66 9.62 19.07 11.43
C PHE A 66 10.42 19.13 10.12
N MET A 67 9.83 18.75 8.98
CA MET A 67 10.50 18.80 7.68
C MET A 67 10.74 20.24 7.22
N LEU A 68 9.82 21.16 7.52
CA LEU A 68 9.99 22.59 7.30
C LEU A 68 11.12 23.14 8.17
N PHE A 69 11.14 22.80 9.45
CA PHE A 69 12.24 23.12 10.37
C PHE A 69 13.58 22.58 9.88
N MET A 70 13.65 21.30 9.49
CA MET A 70 14.87 20.69 8.98
C MET A 70 15.35 21.34 7.67
N ALA A 71 14.45 21.89 6.85
CA ALA A 71 14.84 22.64 5.66
C ALA A 71 15.51 23.96 6.02
N ASP A 72 14.99 24.68 7.01
CA ASP A 72 15.57 25.92 7.51
C ASP A 72 16.88 25.64 8.26
N PHE A 73 16.92 24.62 9.12
CA PHE A 73 18.11 24.18 9.85
C PHE A 73 19.25 23.75 8.91
N ARG A 74 18.95 23.06 7.81
CA ARG A 74 19.96 22.73 6.78
C ARG A 74 20.55 23.97 6.11
N LYS A 75 19.76 25.04 5.93
CA LYS A 75 20.25 26.31 5.40
C LYS A 75 21.11 27.05 6.41
N GLU A 76 20.70 27.07 7.69
CA GLU A 76 21.49 27.66 8.79
C GLU A 76 22.86 26.97 8.94
N MET A 77 22.89 25.66 8.75
CA MET A 77 24.10 24.84 8.87
C MET A 77 24.86 24.70 7.53
N ALA A 78 24.39 25.34 6.45
CA ALA A 78 25.09 25.32 5.17
C ALA A 78 26.46 26.01 5.33
N GLY A 79 27.53 25.26 5.08
CA GLY A 79 28.91 25.74 5.23
C GLY A 79 29.59 25.37 6.56
N LYS A 80 28.84 24.85 7.56
CA LYS A 80 29.40 24.32 8.81
C LYS A 80 29.24 22.81 8.85
N GLU A 81 29.63 22.14 7.77
CA GLU A 81 29.41 20.70 7.58
C GLU A 81 30.07 19.91 8.73
N PRO A 82 29.29 19.34 9.67
CA PRO A 82 29.86 18.57 10.76
C PRO A 82 30.45 17.27 10.21
N GLU A 83 31.53 16.77 10.82
CA GLU A 83 32.08 15.45 10.51
C GLU A 83 30.97 14.39 10.64
N GLY A 84 30.51 13.85 9.51
CA GLY A 84 29.36 12.94 9.43
C GLY A 84 28.23 13.39 8.48
N GLY A 85 28.38 14.54 7.81
CA GLY A 85 27.54 14.97 6.68
C GLY A 85 26.05 15.12 7.03
N VAL A 86 25.18 14.83 6.06
CA VAL A 86 23.71 14.99 6.20
C VAL A 86 23.14 14.18 7.37
N ALA A 87 23.74 13.04 7.70
CA ALA A 87 23.28 12.18 8.80
C ALA A 87 23.55 12.82 10.18
N ALA A 88 24.70 13.47 10.37
CA ALA A 88 25.01 14.19 11.60
C ALA A 88 24.13 15.43 11.77
N LEU A 89 23.88 16.17 10.69
CA LEU A 89 22.93 17.29 10.68
C LEU A 89 21.50 16.85 11.05
N ALA A 90 21.06 15.69 10.57
CA ALA A 90 19.75 15.14 10.91
C ALA A 90 19.62 14.79 12.40
N LYS A 91 20.69 14.26 13.01
CA LYS A 91 20.72 13.98 14.46
C LYS A 91 20.63 15.28 15.27
N LEU A 92 21.49 16.26 14.96
CA LEU A 92 21.52 17.55 15.66
C LEU A 92 20.19 18.32 15.51
N GLY A 93 19.62 18.34 14.29
CA GLY A 93 18.32 18.96 14.05
C GLY A 93 17.19 18.24 14.79
N GLY A 94 17.24 16.91 14.86
CA GLY A 94 16.29 16.12 15.64
C GLY A 94 16.33 16.42 17.14
N GLU A 95 17.52 16.58 17.71
CA GLU A 95 17.73 16.97 19.11
C GLU A 95 17.22 18.40 19.37
N ARG A 96 17.57 19.35 18.49
CA ARG A 96 17.09 20.74 18.58
C ARG A 96 15.57 20.83 18.52
N TRP A 97 14.93 20.10 17.63
CA TRP A 97 13.46 20.07 17.53
C TRP A 97 12.80 19.48 18.79
N ARG A 98 13.40 18.47 19.42
CA ARG A 98 12.87 17.92 20.69
C ARG A 98 13.00 18.92 21.84
N GLY A 99 14.08 19.71 21.86
CA GLY A 99 14.32 20.75 22.86
C GLY A 99 13.53 22.05 22.66
N MET A 100 12.95 22.29 21.48
CA MET A 100 12.13 23.47 21.19
C MET A 100 10.80 23.47 21.94
N THR A 101 10.37 24.65 22.38
CA THR A 101 9.06 24.85 23.02
C THR A 101 7.94 24.84 21.98
N GLU A 102 6.69 24.73 22.42
CA GLU A 102 5.53 24.77 21.51
C GLU A 102 5.42 26.12 20.81
N ASP A 103 5.81 27.22 21.47
CA ASP A 103 5.84 28.56 20.89
C ASP A 103 6.84 28.67 19.74
N ASP A 104 8.02 28.05 19.87
CA ASP A 104 9.03 28.00 18.81
C ASP A 104 8.59 27.11 17.64
N LYS A 105 7.78 26.07 17.92
CA LYS A 105 7.24 25.15 16.91
C LYS A 105 6.02 25.72 16.20
N ARG A 106 5.23 26.58 16.85
CA ARG A 106 4.02 27.21 16.32
C ARG A 106 4.19 27.77 14.90
N PRO A 107 5.21 28.58 14.57
CA PRO A 107 5.35 29.09 13.20
C PRO A 107 5.60 27.98 12.16
N TYR A 108 6.16 26.84 12.55
CA TYR A 108 6.32 25.69 11.66
C TYR A 108 5.01 24.90 11.50
N VAL A 109 4.21 24.82 12.56
CA VAL A 109 2.87 24.20 12.53
C VAL A 109 1.90 25.02 11.69
N GLU A 110 1.91 26.35 11.83
CA GLU A 110 1.11 27.27 11.02
C GLU A 110 1.48 27.16 9.53
N ARG A 111 2.78 27.21 9.19
CA ARG A 111 3.24 26.98 7.81
C ARG A 111 2.83 25.62 7.27
N GLN A 112 2.91 24.56 8.08
CA GLN A 112 2.42 23.24 7.68
C GLN A 112 0.92 23.26 7.38
N ASN A 113 0.10 23.93 8.19
CA ASN A 113 -1.34 24.02 8.00
C ASN A 113 -1.68 24.80 6.73
N GLU A 114 -0.98 25.90 6.45
CA GLU A 114 -1.12 26.66 5.20
C GLU A 114 -0.78 25.81 3.97
N GLU A 115 0.36 25.10 4.00
CA GLU A 115 0.75 24.21 2.90
C GLU A 115 -0.24 23.05 2.73
N LYS A 116 -0.82 22.55 3.83
CA LYS A 116 -1.85 21.53 3.80
C LYS A 116 -3.12 22.04 3.13
N MET A 117 -3.59 23.24 3.46
CA MET A 117 -4.76 23.83 2.80
C MET A 117 -4.51 24.02 1.29
N LYS A 118 -3.34 24.56 0.92
CA LYS A 118 -2.94 24.70 -0.50
C LYS A 118 -2.89 23.35 -1.21
N TYR A 119 -2.37 22.32 -0.55
CA TYR A 119 -2.32 20.97 -1.08
C TYR A 119 -3.72 20.39 -1.29
N GLU A 120 -4.64 20.58 -0.35
CA GLU A 120 -6.02 20.11 -0.45
C GLU A 120 -6.72 20.75 -1.65
N THR A 121 -6.63 22.07 -1.82
CA THR A 121 -7.16 22.77 -3.00
C THR A 121 -6.55 22.25 -4.31
N ASN A 122 -5.22 22.12 -4.37
CA ASN A 122 -4.53 21.60 -5.56
C ASN A 122 -4.92 20.14 -5.86
N MET A 123 -5.14 19.32 -4.82
CA MET A 123 -5.58 17.94 -4.96
C MET A 123 -7.01 17.83 -5.44
N GLU A 124 -7.91 18.72 -5.01
CA GLU A 124 -9.27 18.79 -5.53
C GLU A 124 -9.26 19.16 -7.02
N GLU A 125 -8.46 20.15 -7.42
CA GLU A 125 -8.30 20.50 -8.82
C GLU A 125 -7.70 19.36 -9.64
N TYR A 126 -6.70 18.66 -9.10
CA TYR A 126 -6.12 17.47 -9.72
C TYR A 126 -7.14 16.33 -9.84
N ARG A 127 -7.93 16.05 -8.79
CA ARG A 127 -9.01 15.04 -8.84
C ARG A 127 -10.06 15.41 -9.88
N ARG A 128 -10.39 16.70 -10.04
CA ARG A 128 -11.28 17.18 -11.09
C ARG A 128 -10.69 16.95 -12.50
N LYS A 129 -9.39 17.19 -12.69
CA LYS A 129 -8.70 16.99 -13.98
C LYS A 129 -8.53 15.50 -14.32
N VAL A 130 -8.19 14.66 -13.35
CA VAL A 130 -7.96 13.21 -13.54
C VAL A 130 -9.25 12.39 -13.49
N GLY A 131 -10.29 12.88 -12.80
CA GLY A 131 -11.63 12.29 -12.79
C GLY A 131 -12.33 12.27 -14.15
N THR A 132 -11.75 12.90 -15.18
CA THR A 132 -12.18 12.83 -16.58
C THR A 132 -11.51 11.69 -17.36
N LEU A 133 -10.71 10.83 -16.72
CA LEU A 133 -10.24 9.60 -17.36
C LEU A 133 -11.11 8.42 -16.91
N PRO A 134 -11.92 7.83 -17.81
CA PRO A 134 -12.71 6.66 -17.46
C PRO A 134 -11.76 5.55 -16.98
N PHE A 135 -12.23 4.80 -15.99
CA PHE A 135 -11.71 3.49 -15.58
C PHE A 135 -11.77 2.52 -16.79
N CYS A 136 -10.94 2.72 -17.81
CA CYS A 136 -10.72 1.81 -18.96
C CYS A 136 -9.69 2.45 -19.90
N ALA A 137 -8.43 2.51 -19.45
CA ALA A 137 -7.30 2.73 -20.35
C ALA A 137 -6.05 2.02 -19.81
N LEU A 138 -6.20 0.72 -19.53
CA LEU A 138 -5.06 -0.17 -19.70
C LEU A 138 -4.90 -0.39 -21.21
N PRO A 139 -3.70 -0.22 -21.79
CA PRO A 139 -3.46 -0.52 -23.20
C PRO A 139 -3.83 -1.97 -23.47
N LEU A 140 -4.86 -2.16 -24.30
CA LEU A 140 -5.21 -3.41 -24.95
C LEU A 140 -4.11 -3.74 -25.98
N LEU A 141 -2.91 -4.07 -25.52
CA LEU A 141 -1.83 -4.59 -26.37
C LEU A 141 -1.32 -5.88 -25.75
N LEU A 142 -2.08 -6.95 -25.98
CA LEU A 142 -1.64 -8.34 -26.17
C LEU A 142 -2.87 -9.19 -26.55
N LEU A 143 -3.53 -8.85 -27.66
CA LEU A 143 -4.43 -9.75 -28.37
C LEU A 143 -3.77 -10.14 -29.69
N GLY A 144 -2.87 -11.10 -29.56
CA GLY A 144 -2.19 -11.78 -30.66
C GLY A 144 -2.03 -13.26 -30.32
N ALA A 145 -3.14 -13.93 -30.02
CA ALA A 145 -3.21 -15.39 -29.95
C ALA A 145 -4.52 -15.83 -30.59
N SER A 146 -4.46 -16.03 -31.91
CA SER A 146 -5.32 -16.98 -32.60
C SER A 146 -5.17 -18.34 -31.90
N VAL A 147 -6.28 -18.96 -31.54
CA VAL A 147 -6.60 -20.39 -31.69
C VAL A 147 -7.94 -20.61 -30.98
N GLY A 148 -8.93 -21.09 -31.73
CA GLY A 148 -10.16 -21.61 -31.15
C GLY A 148 -9.82 -22.73 -30.16
N ALA A 149 -10.14 -22.51 -28.89
CA ALA A 149 -10.06 -23.52 -27.85
C ALA A 149 -11.35 -23.49 -27.04
N ASP A 150 -12.02 -24.63 -27.06
CA ASP A 150 -13.31 -24.94 -26.45
C ASP A 150 -13.21 -24.87 -24.91
N TRP A 151 -13.92 -23.93 -24.28
CA TRP A 151 -13.79 -23.59 -22.85
C TRP A 151 -14.39 -24.64 -21.89
N ARG A 152 -14.86 -25.79 -22.40
CA ARG A 152 -15.44 -26.88 -21.58
C ARG A 152 -14.42 -27.90 -21.06
N ARG A 153 -13.11 -27.66 -21.22
CA ARG A 153 -12.04 -28.59 -20.78
C ARG A 153 -10.96 -27.93 -19.92
N ILE A 154 -11.32 -26.96 -19.09
CA ILE A 154 -10.47 -26.47 -18.00
C ILE A 154 -11.18 -26.75 -16.67
N SER A 155 -11.35 -28.02 -16.37
CA SER A 155 -11.53 -28.50 -15.01
C SER A 155 -10.14 -28.60 -14.36
N GLY A 156 -9.92 -27.89 -13.25
CA GLY A 156 -9.09 -28.45 -12.17
C GLY A 156 -7.91 -27.67 -11.58
N ALA A 157 -7.47 -26.49 -12.07
CA ALA A 157 -6.21 -25.93 -11.54
C ALA A 157 -6.10 -24.40 -11.37
N LEU A 158 -7.20 -23.64 -11.41
CA LEU A 158 -7.12 -22.17 -11.30
C LEU A 158 -8.18 -21.54 -10.39
N VAL A 159 -8.43 -22.11 -9.20
CA VAL A 159 -9.21 -21.46 -8.12
C VAL A 159 -8.42 -21.49 -6.80
N MET A 160 -7.09 -21.37 -6.86
CA MET A 160 -6.21 -21.31 -5.69
C MET A 160 -5.17 -20.17 -5.78
N ARG A 161 -5.44 -19.14 -6.60
CA ARG A 161 -4.54 -17.98 -6.74
C ARG A 161 -5.21 -16.63 -6.45
N VAL A 162 -6.45 -16.62 -5.95
CA VAL A 162 -7.23 -15.40 -5.65
C VAL A 162 -7.60 -15.25 -4.16
N PHE A 163 -7.34 -16.26 -3.32
CA PHE A 163 -7.73 -16.23 -1.90
C PHE A 163 -6.56 -16.08 -0.91
N PHE A 164 -5.47 -15.39 -1.29
CA PHE A 164 -4.41 -15.00 -0.33
C PHE A 164 -4.10 -13.49 -0.30
N PHE A 165 -5.04 -12.63 -0.71
CA PHE A 165 -4.85 -11.17 -0.64
C PHE A 165 -5.93 -10.38 0.11
N PHE A 166 -6.82 -11.06 0.84
CA PHE A 166 -7.74 -10.36 1.76
C PHE A 166 -7.77 -11.06 3.11
N SER A 167 -6.65 -10.95 3.83
CA SER A 167 -6.68 -11.02 5.28
C SER A 167 -6.98 -9.60 5.79
N PRO A 168 -8.19 -9.31 6.30
CA PRO A 168 -8.41 -8.10 7.05
C PRO A 168 -7.73 -8.28 8.41
N ALA A 169 -6.53 -7.72 8.56
CA ALA A 169 -5.96 -7.43 9.87
C ALA A 169 -6.89 -6.41 10.56
N LYS A 170 -7.87 -6.91 11.31
CA LYS A 170 -8.63 -6.11 12.29
C LYS A 170 -7.98 -6.29 13.65
N SER A 171 -7.28 -5.26 14.12
CA SER A 171 -7.60 -4.58 15.40
C SER A 171 -6.45 -3.62 15.74
N SER A 172 -6.62 -2.36 15.33
CA SER A 172 -5.90 -1.24 15.96
C SER A 172 -6.55 -0.96 17.32
N PRO A 173 -5.78 -0.85 18.42
CA PRO A 173 -6.31 -0.69 19.77
C PRO A 173 -6.41 0.80 20.14
N TRP A 174 -7.26 1.57 19.47
CA TRP A 174 -7.60 2.94 19.90
C TRP A 174 -9.03 3.26 19.48
N ALA A 175 -9.99 2.77 20.26
CA ALA A 175 -11.39 3.15 20.16
C ALA A 175 -12.09 2.95 21.51
N HIS A 176 -11.55 3.53 22.58
CA HIS A 176 -12.27 3.86 23.82
C HIS A 176 -11.52 4.97 24.54
N PHE A 177 -11.91 6.23 24.26
CA PHE A 177 -12.21 7.28 25.23
C PHE A 177 -12.80 8.48 24.48
#